data_AF-A0AAV4HIP7-F1
#
_entry.id   AF-A0AAV4HIP7-F1
#
_cell.length_a   1.000
_cell.length_b   1.000
_cell.length_c   1.000
_cell.angle_alpha   90.00
_cell.angle_beta   90.00
_cell.angle_gamma   90.00
#
_symmetry.space_group_name_H-M   'P 1'
#
loop_
_entity.id
_entity.type
_entity.pdbx_description
1 polymer ?
#
loop_
_entity_poly.entity_id
_entity_poly.type
_entity_poly.pdbx_seq_one_letter_code
_entity_poly.pdbx_strand_id
1 'polypeptide(L)'
;MFSRMEGLIDALDTSKWEEITAANKPDGFVEFHVNPHAHKQVDKTTFSFMIESDDESASKVVTLHHAIKDPIKKANMVELRLSEDKITGIDLDGDIVILKS
;
A
#
# COMPACT_ATOMS: atom_id res chain seq x y z
N MET A 1 17.65 7.62 -23.32
CA MET A 1 17.69 7.52 -21.85
C MET A 1 16.29 7.13 -21.44
N PHE A 2 16.00 5.83 -21.23
CA PHE A 2 14.67 5.41 -20.81
C PHE A 2 14.56 5.73 -19.32
N SER A 3 13.71 6.70 -18.97
CA SER A 3 13.31 6.90 -17.58
C SER A 3 12.71 5.58 -17.10
N ARG A 4 13.36 4.93 -16.12
CA ARG A 4 12.77 3.82 -15.39
C ARG A 4 11.45 4.38 -14.82
N MET A 5 10.31 3.84 -15.26
CA MET A 5 9.04 4.15 -14.60
C MET A 5 9.23 3.78 -13.14
N GLU A 6 9.08 4.74 -12.22
CA GLU A 6 9.14 4.46 -10.79
C GLU A 6 7.95 3.53 -10.48
N GLY A 7 8.24 2.28 -10.11
CA GLY A 7 7.24 1.31 -9.70
C GLY A 7 6.84 1.51 -8.24
N LEU A 8 5.80 0.81 -7.81
CA LEU A 8 5.34 0.79 -6.41
C LEU A 8 6.48 0.43 -5.45
N ILE A 9 7.33 -0.52 -5.83
CA ILE A 9 8.44 -0.97 -4.99
C ILE A 9 9.50 0.11 -4.75
N ASP A 10 9.67 1.08 -5.65
CA ASP A 10 10.64 2.18 -5.47
C ASP A 10 10.25 3.11 -4.32
N ALA A 11 9.00 3.00 -3.82
CA ALA A 11 8.53 3.71 -2.63
C ALA A 11 8.81 2.98 -1.32
N LEU A 12 9.29 1.73 -1.37
CA LEU A 12 9.35 0.83 -0.24
C LEU A 12 10.79 0.33 0.03
N ASP A 13 11.04 -0.11 1.26
CA ASP A 13 12.29 -0.77 1.62
C ASP A 13 12.31 -2.19 1.02
N THR A 14 13.06 -2.37 -0.07
CA THR A 14 13.21 -3.65 -0.77
C THR A 14 13.85 -4.77 0.06
N SER A 15 14.44 -4.47 1.22
CA SER A 15 14.87 -5.51 2.17
C SER A 15 13.69 -6.12 2.95
N LYS A 16 12.57 -5.40 3.03
CA LYS A 16 11.35 -5.78 3.74
C LYS A 16 10.18 -6.09 2.81
N TRP A 17 10.14 -5.50 1.64
CA TRP A 17 9.09 -5.68 0.64
C TRP A 17 9.62 -6.42 -0.59
N GLU A 18 8.74 -7.14 -1.26
CA GLU A 18 9.01 -7.77 -2.56
C GLU A 18 7.86 -7.51 -3.53
N GLU A 19 8.20 -7.32 -4.80
CA GLU A 19 7.24 -7.37 -5.91
C GLU A 19 6.86 -8.81 -6.20
N ILE A 20 5.58 -9.03 -6.45
CA ILE A 20 5.04 -10.31 -6.90
C ILE A 20 4.19 -10.12 -8.14
N THR A 21 4.05 -11.20 -8.91
CA THR A 21 3.13 -11.22 -10.05
C THR A 21 1.71 -11.50 -9.58
N ALA A 22 0.70 -11.04 -10.33
CA ALA A 22 -0.71 -11.39 -10.09
C ALA A 22 -0.96 -12.90 -9.92
N ALA A 23 -0.22 -13.75 -10.63
CA ALA A 23 -0.32 -15.22 -10.49
C ALA A 23 0.08 -15.76 -9.11
N ASN A 24 0.87 -15.00 -8.35
CA ASN A 24 1.35 -15.34 -7.01
C ASN A 24 0.73 -14.46 -5.91
N LYS A 25 -0.28 -13.63 -6.26
CA LYS A 25 -0.98 -12.76 -5.32
C LYS A 25 -1.67 -13.64 -4.26
N PRO A 26 -1.31 -13.54 -2.97
CA PRO A 26 -1.98 -14.29 -1.92
C PRO A 26 -3.38 -13.72 -1.67
N ASP A 27 -4.23 -14.49 -1.01
CA ASP A 27 -5.57 -14.05 -0.62
C ASP A 27 -5.55 -12.89 0.40
N GLY A 28 -6.69 -12.20 0.51
CA GLY A 28 -6.95 -11.19 1.55
C GLY A 28 -6.65 -9.75 1.13
N PHE A 29 -6.39 -9.49 -0.16
CA PHE A 29 -6.47 -8.15 -0.71
C PHE A 29 -7.93 -7.74 -0.84
N VAL A 30 -8.23 -6.53 -0.37
CA VAL A 30 -9.55 -5.91 -0.45
C VAL A 30 -9.38 -4.52 -1.02
N GLU A 31 -10.28 -4.12 -1.90
CA GLU A 31 -10.29 -2.79 -2.48
C GLU A 31 -10.77 -1.77 -1.45
N PHE A 32 -10.03 -0.66 -1.34
CA PHE A 32 -10.39 0.45 -0.48
C PHE A 32 -10.28 1.77 -1.21
N HIS A 33 -11.22 2.66 -0.91
CA HIS A 33 -11.04 4.09 -1.16
C HIS A 33 -10.02 4.66 -0.20
N VAL A 34 -9.12 5.48 -0.72
CA VAL A 34 -8.12 6.22 0.06
C VAL A 34 -8.26 7.70 -0.22
N ASN A 35 -8.19 8.50 0.84
CA ASN A 35 -8.19 9.95 0.69
C ASN A 35 -6.74 10.45 0.57
N PRO A 36 -6.28 10.87 -0.62
CA PRO A 36 -4.89 11.30 -0.84
C PRO A 36 -4.48 12.52 0.01
N HIS A 37 -5.45 13.26 0.56
CA HIS A 37 -5.21 14.39 1.45
C HIS A 37 -5.14 14.00 2.94
N ALA A 38 -5.52 12.78 3.30
CA ALA A 38 -5.51 12.27 4.67
C ALA A 38 -4.28 11.41 4.98
N HIS A 39 -3.30 11.35 4.07
CA HIS A 39 -2.06 10.61 4.27
C HIS A 39 -1.17 11.37 5.26
N LYS A 40 -0.66 10.67 6.27
CA LYS A 40 0.21 11.27 7.27
C LYS A 40 1.47 10.43 7.44
N GLN A 41 2.63 11.07 7.31
CA GLN A 41 3.89 10.46 7.71
C GLN A 41 3.98 10.47 9.25
N VAL A 42 4.05 9.29 9.85
CA VAL A 42 4.12 9.10 11.30
C VAL A 42 5.57 9.20 11.78
N ASP A 43 6.49 8.59 11.03
CA ASP A 43 7.93 8.67 11.24
C ASP A 43 8.70 8.54 9.90
N LYS A 44 10.03 8.41 9.95
CA LYS A 44 10.88 8.34 8.74
C LYS A 44 10.53 7.20 7.79
N THR A 45 9.94 6.13 8.30
CA THR A 45 9.66 4.88 7.57
C THR A 45 8.21 4.44 7.65
N THR A 46 7.34 5.25 8.26
CA THR A 46 5.96 4.86 8.58
C THR A 46 4.97 5.90 8.10
N PHE A 47 3.92 5.46 7.42
CA PHE A 47 2.81 6.27 6.96
C PHE A 47 1.49 5.70 7.51
N SER A 48 0.56 6.58 7.86
CA SER A 48 -0.81 6.22 8.20
C SER A 48 -1.77 6.74 7.13
N PHE A 49 -2.75 5.91 6.78
CA PHE A 49 -3.75 6.19 5.76
C PHE A 49 -5.14 6.00 6.35
N MET A 50 -6.06 6.86 5.93
CA MET A 50 -7.48 6.66 6.16
C MET A 50 -8.05 5.93 4.95
N ILE A 51 -8.65 4.76 5.18
CA ILE A 51 -9.24 3.90 4.18
C ILE A 51 -10.74 3.74 4.44
N GLU A 52 -11.51 3.55 3.37
CA GLU A 52 -12.94 3.35 3.39
C GLU A 52 -13.28 2.17 2.47
N SER A 53 -14.09 1.23 2.96
CA SER A 53 -14.62 0.13 2.16
C SER A 53 -16.07 0.43 1.82
N ASP A 54 -16.53 0.03 0.64
CA ASP A 54 -17.95 0.15 0.27
C ASP A 54 -18.86 -0.68 1.19
N ASP A 55 -18.33 -1.77 1.77
CA ASP A 55 -19.07 -2.64 2.67
C ASP A 55 -19.13 -2.13 4.12
N GLU A 56 -18.26 -1.17 4.50
CA GLU A 56 -18.18 -0.64 5.86
C GLU A 56 -18.48 0.86 5.89
N SER A 57 -19.48 1.27 6.65
CA SER A 57 -19.86 2.68 6.79
C SER A 57 -18.85 3.54 7.56
N ALA A 58 -17.77 2.97 8.07
CA ALA A 58 -16.81 3.64 8.94
C ALA A 58 -15.41 3.63 8.32
N SER A 59 -14.81 4.81 8.21
CA SER A 59 -13.42 4.96 7.79
C SER A 59 -12.48 4.39 8.85
N LYS A 60 -11.44 3.69 8.39
CA LYS A 60 -10.44 3.03 9.24
C LYS A 60 -9.07 3.67 9.03
N VAL A 61 -8.25 3.77 10.07
CA VAL A 61 -6.85 4.18 9.94
C VAL A 61 -5.97 2.95 9.92
N VAL A 62 -5.13 2.83 8.90
CA VAL A 62 -4.15 1.75 8.74
C VAL A 62 -2.74 2.30 8.62
N THR A 63 -1.75 1.48 8.93
CA THR A 63 -0.35 1.89 9.00
C THR A 63 0.52 1.05 8.07
N LEU A 64 1.29 1.74 7.22
CA LEU A 64 2.33 1.16 6.38
C LEU A 64 3.70 1.39 7.01
N HIS A 65 4.44 0.32 7.20
CA HIS A 65 5.80 0.34 7.73
C HIS A 65 6.82 0.08 6.62
N HIS A 66 8.06 0.51 6.85
CA HIS A 66 9.19 0.31 5.93
C HIS A 66 8.97 0.94 4.54
N ALA A 67 8.36 2.13 4.53
CA ALA A 67 8.17 2.93 3.33
C ALA A 67 9.17 4.10 3.29
N ILE A 68 9.81 4.31 2.15
CA ILE A 68 10.79 5.38 1.91
C ILE A 68 10.06 6.68 1.54
N LYS A 69 8.99 6.56 0.75
CA LYS A 69 8.06 7.62 0.35
C LYS A 69 6.63 7.07 0.40
N ASP A 70 5.64 7.96 0.34
CA ASP A 70 4.23 7.56 0.25
C ASP A 70 3.98 6.84 -1.09
N PRO A 71 3.73 5.51 -1.08
CA PRO A 71 3.57 4.72 -2.30
C PRO A 71 2.26 4.99 -3.03
N ILE A 72 1.23 5.44 -2.31
CA ILE A 72 -0.15 5.52 -2.82
C ILE A 72 -0.62 6.98 -2.88
N LYS A 73 0.30 7.95 -2.80
CA LYS A 73 0.03 9.40 -2.77
C LYS A 73 -0.94 9.93 -3.84
N LYS A 74 -0.98 9.27 -5.00
CA LYS A 74 -1.82 9.67 -6.15
C LYS A 74 -2.98 8.70 -6.40
N ALA A 75 -3.10 7.65 -5.60
CA ALA A 75 -4.20 6.70 -5.70
C ALA A 75 -5.42 7.26 -4.96
N ASN A 76 -6.61 7.01 -5.53
CA ASN A 76 -7.89 7.22 -4.85
C ASN A 76 -8.53 5.88 -4.45
N MET A 77 -8.05 4.80 -5.08
CA MET A 77 -8.44 3.42 -4.82
C MET A 77 -7.18 2.57 -4.82
N VAL A 78 -7.12 1.60 -3.93
CA VAL A 78 -5.99 0.69 -3.79
C VAL A 78 -6.50 -0.62 -3.19
N GLU A 79 -5.95 -1.73 -3.64
CA GLU A 79 -6.19 -3.02 -3.00
C GLU A 79 -5.14 -3.24 -1.92
N LEU A 80 -5.59 -3.44 -0.68
CA LEU A 80 -4.72 -3.62 0.48
C LEU A 80 -4.94 -4.99 1.11
N ARG A 81 -3.85 -5.64 1.49
CA ARG A 81 -3.87 -6.79 2.40
C ARG A 81 -3.52 -6.33 3.80
N LEU A 82 -4.45 -6.52 4.73
CA LEU A 82 -4.32 -6.05 6.10
C LEU A 82 -4.10 -7.20 7.08
N SER A 83 -3.27 -6.94 8.09
CA SER A 83 -3.20 -7.72 9.32
C SER A 83 -3.53 -6.75 10.46
N GLU A 84 -4.73 -6.86 11.00
CA GLU A 84 -5.29 -5.87 11.94
C GLU A 84 -5.34 -4.47 11.30
N ASP A 85 -4.55 -3.53 11.80
CA ASP A 85 -4.45 -2.15 11.30
C ASP A 85 -3.15 -1.91 10.52
N LYS A 86 -2.40 -2.98 10.19
CA LYS A 86 -1.13 -2.91 9.48
C LYS A 86 -1.28 -3.37 8.03
N ILE A 87 -0.73 -2.58 7.11
CA ILE A 87 -0.62 -2.96 5.70
C ILE A 87 0.50 -3.99 5.54
N THR A 88 0.16 -5.11 4.91
CA THR A 88 1.08 -6.24 4.62
C THR A 88 1.16 -6.57 3.14
N GLY A 89 0.32 -5.96 2.31
CA GLY A 89 0.36 -6.04 0.86
C GLY A 89 -0.36 -4.84 0.23
N ILE A 90 0.12 -4.41 -0.93
CA ILE A 90 -0.45 -3.31 -1.72
C ILE A 90 -0.50 -3.79 -3.17
N ASP A 91 -1.64 -3.62 -3.83
CA ASP A 91 -1.80 -3.79 -5.26
C ASP A 91 -2.35 -2.49 -5.86
N LEU A 92 -1.57 -1.92 -6.78
CA LEU A 92 -1.94 -0.76 -7.59
C LEU A 92 -1.97 -1.18 -9.06
N ASP A 93 -3.16 -1.46 -9.58
CA ASP A 93 -3.40 -1.79 -10.99
C ASP A 93 -2.50 -2.95 -11.50
N GLY A 94 -2.23 -3.94 -10.66
CA GLY A 94 -1.40 -5.10 -10.98
C GLY A 94 0.09 -4.93 -10.68
N ASP A 95 0.51 -3.79 -10.15
CA ASP A 95 1.81 -3.62 -9.48
C ASP A 95 1.65 -4.03 -8.01
N ILE A 96 2.08 -5.25 -7.69
CA ILE A 96 1.76 -5.92 -6.43
C ILE A 96 3.02 -6.06 -5.59
N VAL A 97 2.96 -5.60 -4.35
CA VAL A 97 4.02 -5.78 -3.36
C VAL A 97 3.47 -6.43 -2.09
N ILE A 98 4.28 -7.28 -1.47
CA ILE A 98 3.98 -7.90 -0.18
C ILE A 98 5.14 -7.72 0.80
N LEU A 99 4.80 -7.66 2.08
CA LEU A 99 5.77 -7.66 3.16
C LEU A 99 6.37 -9.06 3.30
N LYS A 100 7.69 -9.16 3.21
CA LYS A 100 8.44 -10.39 3.46
C LYS A 100 8.19 -10.85 4.90
N SER A 101 7.95 -12.15 5.06
CA SER A 101 7.82 -12.79 6.38
C SER A 101 9.14 -12.80 7.14
#